data_AF-A0AA47KP26-F1
#
_entry.id   AF-A0AA47KP26-F1
#
_cell.length_a   1.000
_cell.length_b   1.000
_cell.length_c   1.000
_cell.angle_alpha   90.00
_cell.angle_beta   90.00
_cell.angle_gamma   90.00
#
_symmetry.space_group_name_H-M   'P 1'
#
loop_
_entity.id
_entity.type
_entity.pdbx_description
1 polymer ?
#
loop_
_entity_poly.entity_id
_entity_poly.type
_entity_poly.pdbx_seq_one_letter_code
_entity_poly.pdbx_strand_id
1 'polypeptide(L)'
;MRDGVFQLYESHDDTVVTNQPDYKTQQTLKAYWTYTWGLDPNNPIAHPVYSAPGGNSATQRFERASYYLTFSQPAKNRREAVYQARSLVATCSVPVNFNPYHTEKAPYTIWTNVADHRHHVYYLANTLTMDSVWIHFSPDHQDCQRLQLQKEKSTKSVCPVQSGDVSRYLTRCENPFV
;
A
#
# COMPACT_ATOMS: atom_id res chain seq x y z
N MET A 1 16.10 4.74 -10.82
CA MET A 1 17.29 4.76 -11.71
C MET A 1 17.93 3.39 -11.71
N ARG A 2 18.34 2.88 -12.86
CA ARG A 2 19.12 1.65 -13.02
C ARG A 2 20.35 2.00 -13.85
N ASP A 3 21.53 1.71 -13.31
CA ASP A 3 22.80 2.06 -13.95
C ASP A 3 22.89 3.55 -14.35
N GLY A 4 22.36 4.43 -13.48
CA GLY A 4 22.30 5.88 -13.71
C GLY A 4 21.21 6.35 -14.67
N VAL A 5 20.39 5.44 -15.23
CA VAL A 5 19.35 5.78 -16.20
C VAL A 5 17.96 5.76 -15.54
N PHE A 6 17.16 6.79 -15.80
CA PHE A 6 15.75 6.82 -15.42
C PHE A 6 14.95 5.84 -16.30
N GLN A 7 14.15 4.98 -15.69
CA GLN A 7 13.30 4.03 -16.39
C GLN A 7 11.85 4.33 -16.04
N LEU A 8 11.02 4.49 -17.06
CA LEU A 8 9.58 4.72 -16.96
C LEU A 8 8.84 3.49 -17.43
N TYR A 9 7.85 3.08 -16.63
CA TYR A 9 6.89 2.04 -16.97
C TYR A 9 5.50 2.65 -16.82
N GLU A 10 4.68 2.51 -17.85
CA GLU A 10 3.35 3.09 -17.89
C GLU A 10 2.39 2.11 -18.59
N SER A 11 1.51 1.50 -17.81
CA SER A 11 0.43 0.66 -18.27
C SER A 11 -0.69 0.67 -17.23
N HIS A 12 -1.93 0.46 -17.68
CA HIS A 12 -3.05 0.22 -16.77
C HIS A 12 -2.86 -1.07 -15.94
N ASP A 13 -2.00 -1.99 -16.40
CA ASP A 13 -1.70 -3.24 -15.70
C ASP A 13 -0.63 -3.09 -14.61
N ASP A 14 0.01 -1.92 -14.52
CA ASP A 14 1.05 -1.58 -13.54
C ASP A 14 0.42 -1.12 -12.21
N THR A 15 -0.30 -2.05 -11.56
CA THR A 15 -1.15 -1.76 -10.39
C THR A 15 -0.53 -2.11 -9.04
N VAL A 16 0.58 -2.83 -9.03
CA VAL A 16 1.26 -3.27 -7.81
C VAL A 16 2.75 -2.96 -7.95
N VAL A 17 3.36 -2.41 -6.91
CA VAL A 17 4.80 -2.18 -6.87
C VAL A 17 5.33 -2.37 -5.45
N THR A 18 6.57 -2.85 -5.33
CA THR A 18 7.31 -2.92 -4.07
C THR A 18 8.70 -2.32 -4.23
N ASN A 19 9.40 -2.17 -3.12
CA ASN A 19 10.70 -1.49 -3.07
C ASN A 19 11.84 -2.25 -3.76
N GLN A 20 11.71 -3.56 -4.00
CA GLN A 20 12.70 -4.39 -4.70
C GLN A 20 12.08 -5.73 -5.15
N PRO A 21 12.60 -6.42 -6.17
CA PRO A 21 13.68 -6.01 -7.08
C PRO A 21 13.24 -4.86 -8.02
N ASP A 22 14.01 -4.55 -9.07
CA ASP A 22 13.59 -3.57 -10.07
C ASP A 22 12.26 -3.96 -10.72
N TYR A 23 11.53 -2.96 -11.22
CA TYR A 23 10.15 -3.16 -11.64
C TYR A 23 9.98 -4.14 -12.80
N LYS A 24 10.94 -4.18 -13.74
CA LYS A 24 10.96 -5.19 -14.82
C LYS A 24 11.02 -6.61 -14.25
N THR A 25 11.83 -6.84 -13.22
CA THR A 25 11.89 -8.13 -12.55
C THR A 25 10.57 -8.46 -11.84
N GLN A 26 9.93 -7.47 -11.21
CA GLN A 26 8.59 -7.63 -10.63
C GLN A 26 7.54 -8.03 -11.69
N GLN A 27 7.55 -7.42 -12.88
CA GLN A 27 6.68 -7.81 -14.00
C GLN A 27 6.92 -9.27 -14.44
N THR A 28 8.17 -9.72 -14.52
CA THR A 28 8.49 -11.13 -14.83
C THR A 28 7.93 -12.09 -13.78
N LEU A 29 8.02 -11.74 -12.49
CA LEU A 29 7.45 -12.54 -11.41
C LEU A 29 5.92 -12.63 -11.53
N LYS A 30 5.25 -11.50 -11.83
CA LYS A 30 3.79 -11.48 -12.08
C LYS A 30 3.42 -12.39 -13.27
N ALA A 31 4.21 -12.39 -14.34
CA ALA A 31 3.97 -13.26 -15.50
C ALA A 31 4.09 -14.75 -15.13
N TYR A 32 5.12 -15.15 -14.38
CA TYR A 32 5.26 -16.52 -13.86
C TYR A 32 4.05 -16.96 -13.03
N TRP A 33 3.56 -16.10 -12.14
CA TRP A 33 2.39 -16.39 -11.34
C TRP A 33 1.11 -16.44 -12.16
N THR A 34 0.94 -15.53 -13.13
CA THR A 34 -0.22 -15.53 -14.05
C THR A 34 -0.32 -16.86 -14.82
N TYR A 35 0.81 -17.38 -15.29
CA TYR A 35 0.89 -18.72 -15.87
C TYR A 35 0.50 -19.80 -14.85
N THR A 36 1.12 -19.80 -13.67
CA THR A 36 0.88 -20.79 -12.59
C THR A 36 -0.58 -20.80 -12.10
N TRP A 37 -1.25 -19.64 -12.14
CA TRP A 37 -2.67 -19.46 -11.82
C TRP A 37 -3.62 -19.90 -12.94
N GLY A 38 -3.09 -20.31 -14.11
CA GLY A 38 -3.87 -20.70 -15.28
C GLY A 38 -4.58 -19.52 -15.95
N LEU A 39 -4.05 -18.31 -15.81
CA LEU A 39 -4.62 -17.08 -16.37
C LEU A 39 -3.89 -16.62 -17.64
N ASP A 40 -2.83 -17.30 -18.07
CA ASP A 40 -2.18 -17.04 -19.34
C ASP A 40 -2.96 -17.72 -20.49
N PRO A 41 -3.66 -16.96 -21.35
CA PRO A 41 -4.45 -17.53 -22.45
C PRO A 41 -3.59 -18.22 -23.52
N ASN A 42 -2.29 -17.89 -23.60
CA ASN A 42 -1.37 -18.47 -24.58
C ASN A 42 -0.73 -19.76 -24.09
N ASN A 43 -0.76 -20.02 -22.77
CA ASN A 43 -0.11 -21.17 -22.13
C ASN A 43 -1.06 -21.82 -21.12
N PRO A 44 -2.14 -22.48 -21.57
CA PRO A 44 -3.10 -23.11 -20.69
C PRO A 44 -2.46 -24.27 -19.91
N ILE A 45 -2.80 -24.39 -18.63
CA ILE A 45 -2.35 -25.49 -17.77
C ILE A 45 -3.55 -26.30 -17.27
N ALA A 46 -3.40 -27.63 -17.21
CA ALA A 46 -4.47 -28.53 -16.77
C ALA A 46 -4.76 -28.43 -15.26
N HIS A 47 -3.77 -28.03 -14.46
CA HIS A 47 -3.82 -28.03 -13.00
C HIS A 47 -3.27 -26.71 -12.45
N PRO A 48 -4.08 -25.63 -12.43
CA PRO A 48 -3.66 -24.35 -11.87
C PRO A 48 -3.45 -24.42 -10.35
N VAL A 49 -2.48 -23.63 -9.86
CA VAL A 49 -2.15 -23.55 -8.43
C VAL A 49 -2.52 -22.17 -7.90
N TYR A 50 -3.68 -22.06 -7.26
CA TYR A 50 -4.16 -20.82 -6.65
C TYR A 50 -3.49 -20.58 -5.29
N SER A 51 -2.27 -20.06 -5.33
CA SER A 51 -1.48 -19.78 -4.14
C SER A 51 -0.70 -18.48 -4.27
N ALA A 52 -0.33 -17.94 -3.11
CA ALA A 52 0.59 -16.83 -2.96
C ALA A 52 1.50 -17.07 -1.74
N PRO A 53 2.74 -16.60 -1.78
CA PRO A 53 3.68 -16.81 -0.67
C PRO A 53 3.31 -15.99 0.57
N GLY A 54 3.50 -16.60 1.75
CA GLY A 54 3.15 -16.01 3.05
C GLY A 54 4.25 -15.16 3.71
N GLY A 55 5.46 -15.10 3.14
CA GLY A 55 6.58 -14.37 3.75
C GLY A 55 6.49 -12.85 3.64
N ASN A 56 7.42 -12.14 4.27
CA ASN A 56 7.45 -10.67 4.36
C ASN A 56 8.47 -9.99 3.42
N SER A 57 9.22 -10.75 2.61
CA SER A 57 10.12 -10.15 1.62
C SER A 57 9.34 -9.26 0.63
N ALA A 58 10.02 -8.30 0.02
CA ALA A 58 9.39 -7.40 -0.97
C ALA A 58 8.79 -8.19 -2.14
N THR A 59 9.53 -9.16 -2.69
CA THR A 59 9.04 -10.10 -3.69
C THR A 59 7.76 -10.81 -3.25
N GLN A 60 7.74 -11.43 -2.07
CA GLN A 60 6.57 -12.17 -1.61
C GLN A 60 5.36 -11.26 -1.35
N ARG A 61 5.59 -10.01 -0.90
CA ARG A 61 4.52 -9.00 -0.77
C ARG A 61 3.98 -8.56 -2.13
N PHE A 62 4.85 -8.41 -3.13
CA PHE A 62 4.45 -8.11 -4.51
C PHE A 62 3.58 -9.22 -5.10
N GLU A 63 4.02 -10.46 -4.96
CA GLU A 63 3.32 -11.65 -5.46
C GLU A 63 1.96 -11.81 -4.76
N ARG A 64 1.92 -11.61 -3.43
CA ARG A 64 0.68 -11.67 -2.65
C ARG A 64 -0.30 -10.54 -2.97
N ALA A 65 0.17 -9.30 -3.12
CA ALA A 65 -0.66 -8.19 -3.58
C ALA A 65 -1.23 -8.48 -4.98
N SER A 66 -0.39 -8.95 -5.90
CA SER A 66 -0.78 -9.31 -7.26
C SER A 66 -1.83 -10.41 -7.27
N TYR A 67 -1.67 -11.44 -6.43
CA TYR A 67 -2.63 -12.53 -6.28
C TYR A 67 -4.00 -12.02 -5.84
N TYR A 68 -4.07 -11.36 -4.67
CA TYR A 68 -5.35 -10.93 -4.13
C TYR A 68 -6.04 -9.89 -5.01
N LEU A 69 -5.28 -8.99 -5.66
CA LEU A 69 -5.85 -8.04 -6.61
C LEU A 69 -6.40 -8.73 -7.86
N THR A 70 -5.66 -9.69 -8.44
CA THR A 70 -6.06 -10.42 -9.66
C THR A 70 -7.33 -11.23 -9.46
N PHE A 71 -7.48 -11.87 -8.30
CA PHE A 71 -8.65 -12.69 -7.98
C PHE A 71 -9.80 -11.91 -7.32
N SER A 72 -9.63 -10.62 -7.06
CA SER A 72 -10.70 -9.79 -6.51
C SER A 72 -11.74 -9.43 -7.57
N GLN A 73 -13.01 -9.51 -7.19
CA GLN A 73 -14.08 -8.94 -8.00
C GLN A 73 -14.05 -7.41 -7.92
N PRO A 74 -14.42 -6.68 -8.99
CA PRO A 74 -14.55 -5.23 -8.94
C PRO A 74 -15.55 -4.79 -7.86
N ALA A 75 -15.20 -3.74 -7.12
CA ALA A 75 -16.10 -3.10 -6.17
C ALA A 75 -17.41 -2.63 -6.85
N LYS A 76 -18.56 -2.86 -6.21
CA LYS A 76 -19.88 -2.49 -6.78
C LYS A 76 -20.21 -1.02 -6.59
N ASN A 77 -19.57 -0.37 -5.62
CA ASN A 77 -19.75 1.04 -5.34
C ASN A 77 -18.45 1.65 -4.78
N ARG A 78 -18.44 2.98 -4.64
CA ARG A 78 -17.23 3.72 -4.24
C ARG A 78 -16.79 3.41 -2.80
N ARG A 79 -17.75 3.29 -1.88
CA ARG A 79 -17.45 2.94 -0.48
C ARG A 79 -16.80 1.56 -0.39
N GLU A 80 -17.26 0.63 -1.23
CA GLU A 80 -16.67 -0.69 -1.37
C GLU A 80 -15.26 -0.67 -1.92
N ALA A 81 -14.97 0.16 -2.92
CA ALA A 81 -13.61 0.30 -3.44
C ALA A 81 -12.61 0.73 -2.35
N VAL A 82 -13.00 1.64 -1.47
CA VAL A 82 -12.14 2.12 -0.37
C VAL A 82 -11.84 1.01 0.64
N TYR A 83 -12.86 0.30 1.14
CA TYR A 83 -12.60 -0.79 2.10
C TYR A 83 -11.94 -2.01 1.45
N GLN A 84 -12.18 -2.26 0.16
CA GLN A 84 -11.50 -3.31 -0.59
C GLN A 84 -10.01 -2.99 -0.71
N ALA A 85 -9.64 -1.77 -1.13
CA ALA A 85 -8.25 -1.32 -1.18
C ALA A 85 -7.56 -1.44 0.18
N ARG A 86 -8.24 -1.00 1.26
CA ARG A 86 -7.75 -1.15 2.65
C ARG A 86 -7.48 -2.62 2.99
N SER A 87 -8.42 -3.51 2.67
CA SER A 87 -8.29 -4.93 2.97
C SER A 87 -7.15 -5.58 2.17
N LEU A 88 -6.99 -5.23 0.90
CA LEU A 88 -5.93 -5.77 0.03
C LEU A 88 -4.55 -5.38 0.56
N VAL A 89 -4.33 -4.09 0.87
CA VAL A 89 -3.07 -3.59 1.42
C VAL A 89 -2.75 -4.25 2.76
N ALA A 90 -3.75 -4.49 3.62
CA ALA A 90 -3.55 -5.14 4.91
C ALA A 90 -2.95 -6.55 4.78
N THR A 91 -3.26 -7.30 3.71
CA THR A 91 -2.65 -8.63 3.46
C THR A 91 -1.14 -8.56 3.22
N CYS A 92 -0.63 -7.40 2.81
CA CYS A 92 0.79 -7.17 2.52
C CYS A 92 1.54 -6.49 3.66
N SER A 93 0.86 -6.16 4.76
CA SER A 93 1.50 -5.62 5.96
C SER A 93 2.39 -6.66 6.63
N VAL A 94 3.52 -6.21 7.18
CA VAL A 94 4.37 -7.03 8.03
C VAL A 94 3.84 -6.92 9.46
N PRO A 95 3.40 -8.02 10.09
CA PRO A 95 2.81 -7.96 11.43
C PRO A 95 3.79 -7.47 12.49
N VAL A 96 3.26 -6.86 13.56
CA VAL A 96 4.04 -6.51 14.74
C VAL A 96 4.63 -7.78 15.34
N ASN A 97 5.92 -7.75 15.71
CA ASN A 97 6.69 -8.87 16.24
C ASN A 97 6.84 -10.08 15.29
N PHE A 98 6.59 -9.92 13.98
CA PHE A 98 6.91 -10.95 13.00
C PHE A 98 8.42 -10.97 12.71
N ASN A 99 9.14 -11.96 13.23
CA ASN A 99 10.60 -12.07 13.12
C ASN A 99 11.06 -13.46 12.63
N PRO A 100 10.77 -13.83 11.37
CA PRO A 100 11.13 -15.15 10.84
C PRO A 100 12.65 -15.36 10.70
N TYR A 101 13.44 -14.28 10.77
CA TYR A 101 14.90 -14.31 10.62
C TYR A 101 15.65 -14.17 11.94
N HIS A 102 14.95 -14.13 13.08
CA HIS A 102 15.52 -13.95 14.41
C HIS A 102 16.51 -12.78 14.52
N THR A 103 16.24 -11.66 13.86
CA THR A 103 17.09 -10.46 13.91
C THR A 103 16.86 -9.68 15.20
N GLU A 104 17.85 -8.88 15.63
CA GLU A 104 17.71 -8.01 16.80
C GLU A 104 16.59 -6.98 16.66
N LYS A 105 16.36 -6.49 15.43
CA LYS A 105 15.32 -5.51 15.10
C LYS A 105 14.56 -5.95 13.86
N ALA A 106 13.38 -6.55 14.05
CA ALA A 106 12.50 -6.92 12.96
C ALA A 106 11.68 -5.71 12.49
N PRO A 107 11.68 -5.40 11.17
CA PRO A 107 10.81 -4.36 10.63
C PRO A 107 9.35 -4.83 10.63
N TYR A 108 8.43 -3.91 10.89
CA TYR A 108 6.98 -4.13 10.80
C TYR A 108 6.31 -2.93 10.11
N THR A 109 5.09 -3.11 9.61
CA THR A 109 4.33 -1.99 9.04
C THR A 109 3.91 -1.03 10.14
N ILE A 110 4.37 0.22 10.11
CA ILE A 110 4.02 1.24 11.13
C ILE A 110 2.65 1.86 10.84
N TRP A 111 2.32 2.06 9.56
CA TRP A 111 1.05 2.63 9.11
C TRP A 111 0.74 2.20 7.68
N THR A 112 -0.52 2.31 7.30
CA THR A 112 -1.01 2.13 5.92
C THR A 112 -1.83 3.35 5.52
N ASN A 113 -1.92 3.62 4.22
CA ASN A 113 -2.74 4.69 3.68
C ASN A 113 -3.63 4.18 2.54
N VAL A 114 -4.74 4.88 2.31
CA VAL A 114 -5.63 4.67 1.16
C VAL A 114 -6.03 6.04 0.63
N ALA A 115 -5.86 6.27 -0.67
CA ALA A 115 -6.28 7.50 -1.33
C ALA A 115 -7.58 7.25 -2.12
N ASP A 116 -8.67 7.92 -1.73
CA ASP A 116 -9.88 8.01 -2.53
C ASP A 116 -9.77 9.21 -3.48
N HIS A 117 -9.34 8.94 -4.71
CA HIS A 117 -9.10 9.97 -5.71
C HIS A 117 -10.41 10.66 -6.16
N ARG A 118 -11.58 10.02 -6.00
CA ARG A 118 -12.87 10.56 -6.46
C ARG A 118 -13.53 11.49 -5.44
N HIS A 119 -13.32 11.26 -4.15
CA HIS A 119 -13.83 12.14 -3.09
C HIS A 119 -12.74 13.01 -2.48
N HIS A 120 -11.51 12.92 -3.00
CA HIS A 120 -10.36 13.67 -2.51
C HIS A 120 -10.12 13.43 -1.01
N VAL A 121 -10.20 12.16 -0.58
CA VAL A 121 -9.98 11.78 0.83
C VAL A 121 -8.74 10.92 0.95
N TYR A 122 -7.90 11.21 1.93
CA TYR A 122 -6.72 10.42 2.22
C TYR A 122 -6.78 9.87 3.63
N TYR A 123 -6.89 8.55 3.71
CA TYR A 123 -7.01 7.79 4.95
C TYR A 123 -5.64 7.32 5.40
N LEU A 124 -5.41 7.34 6.71
CA LEU A 124 -4.24 6.77 7.35
C LEU A 124 -4.68 5.90 8.54
N ALA A 125 -4.20 4.66 8.56
CA ALA A 125 -4.39 3.73 9.65
C ALA A 125 -3.04 3.39 10.28
N ASN A 126 -2.88 3.71 11.56
CA ASN A 126 -1.67 3.39 12.33
C ASN A 126 -1.78 1.94 12.84
N THR A 127 -0.68 1.18 12.79
CA THR A 127 -0.67 -0.20 13.28
C THR A 127 -0.74 -0.29 14.81
N LEU A 128 -0.30 0.75 15.52
CA LEU A 128 -0.25 0.77 16.99
C LEU A 128 -1.54 1.25 17.63
N THR A 129 -2.55 1.62 16.85
CA THR A 129 -3.88 2.03 17.33
C THR A 129 -4.96 1.28 16.57
N MET A 130 -6.15 1.17 17.17
CA MET A 130 -7.31 0.56 16.49
C MET A 130 -8.03 1.53 15.55
N ASP A 131 -7.57 2.78 15.52
CA ASP A 131 -8.25 3.91 14.90
C ASP A 131 -7.68 4.25 13.53
N SER A 132 -8.44 5.05 12.78
CA SER A 132 -8.00 5.63 11.50
C SER A 132 -8.39 7.10 11.45
N VAL A 133 -7.51 7.89 10.84
CA VAL A 133 -7.74 9.32 10.60
C VAL A 133 -7.76 9.60 9.11
N TRP A 134 -8.41 10.67 8.70
CA TRP A 134 -8.39 11.09 7.29
C TRP A 134 -8.42 12.61 7.14
N ILE A 135 -7.95 13.06 5.99
CA ILE A 135 -8.07 14.45 5.56
C ILE A 135 -8.84 14.53 4.24
N HIS A 136 -9.56 15.64 4.08
CA HIS A 136 -10.16 16.05 2.83
C HIS A 136 -9.21 17.01 2.10
N PHE A 137 -8.92 16.71 0.84
CA PHE A 137 -8.25 17.63 -0.06
C PHE A 137 -9.29 18.48 -0.79
N SER A 138 -9.07 19.79 -0.80
CA SER A 138 -9.77 20.69 -1.71
C SER A 138 -8.98 20.79 -3.02
N PRO A 139 -9.62 20.70 -4.20
CA PRO A 139 -8.94 20.97 -5.46
C PRO A 139 -8.45 22.43 -5.56
N ASP A 140 -9.03 23.36 -4.79
CA ASP A 140 -8.70 24.78 -4.81
C ASP A 140 -7.58 25.17 -3.81
N HIS A 141 -6.89 24.18 -3.24
CA HIS A 141 -5.90 24.44 -2.20
C HIS A 141 -4.62 25.04 -2.78
N GLN A 142 -4.31 26.29 -2.42
CA GLN A 142 -3.11 27.01 -2.90
C GLN A 142 -1.99 27.10 -1.86
N ASP A 143 -2.30 26.89 -0.59
CA ASP A 143 -1.32 27.02 0.49
C ASP A 143 -0.71 25.66 0.84
N CYS A 144 0.56 25.61 1.22
CA CYS A 144 1.11 24.39 1.78
C CYS A 144 0.61 24.20 3.23
N GLN A 145 0.18 22.99 3.57
CA GLN A 145 -0.29 22.61 4.89
C GLN A 145 0.34 21.30 5.36
N ARG A 146 0.47 21.17 6.68
CA ARG A 146 0.94 19.95 7.34
C ARG A 146 0.11 19.59 8.56
N LEU A 147 0.08 18.29 8.85
CA LEU A 147 -0.48 17.72 10.06
C LEU A 147 0.55 16.81 10.72
N GLN A 148 0.93 17.11 11.95
CA GLN A 148 1.78 16.23 12.74
C GLN A 148 0.92 15.17 13.43
N LEU A 149 1.03 13.92 13.01
CA LEU A 149 0.30 12.80 13.65
C LEU A 149 1.10 12.16 14.78
N GLN A 150 2.40 11.97 14.59
CA GLN A 150 3.29 11.34 15.56
C GLN A 150 4.70 11.91 15.43
N LYS A 151 5.47 11.94 16.53
CA LYS A 151 6.91 12.18 16.45
C LYS A 151 7.62 10.90 16.00
N GLU A 152 8.71 11.03 15.26
CA GLU A 152 9.52 9.90 14.83
C GLU A 152 9.89 9.01 16.03
N LYS A 153 9.76 7.68 15.90
CA LYS A 153 10.05 6.68 16.94
C LYS A 153 9.19 6.79 18.23
N SER A 154 8.17 7.65 18.25
CA SER A 154 7.19 7.71 19.33
C SER A 154 6.00 6.81 19.00
N THR A 155 5.59 6.00 19.97
CA THR A 155 4.31 5.27 19.91
C THR A 155 3.12 6.16 20.34
N LYS A 156 3.39 7.35 20.87
CA LYS A 156 2.38 8.33 21.26
C LYS A 156 2.03 9.24 20.08
N SER A 157 0.73 9.27 19.74
CA SER A 157 0.15 10.29 18.86
C SER A 157 0.34 11.68 19.48
N VAL A 158 0.64 12.67 18.64
CA VAL A 158 0.60 14.09 19.01
C VAL A 158 -0.66 14.79 18.47
N CYS A 159 -1.45 14.09 17.66
CA CYS A 159 -2.76 14.56 17.24
C CYS A 159 -3.76 14.37 18.39
N PRO A 160 -4.55 15.40 18.77
CA PRO A 160 -5.53 15.28 19.85
C PRO A 160 -6.72 14.38 19.49
N VAL A 161 -6.88 14.03 18.22
CA VAL A 161 -7.93 13.16 17.71
C VAL A 161 -7.36 11.77 17.48
N GLN A 162 -8.05 10.76 18.01
CA GLN A 162 -7.66 9.36 17.89
C GLN A 162 -8.17 8.75 16.58
N SER A 163 -9.41 9.06 16.19
CA SER A 163 -10.02 8.67 14.91
C SER A 163 -10.89 9.80 14.35
N GLY A 164 -11.02 9.85 13.02
CA GLY A 164 -11.95 10.77 12.37
C GLY A 164 -11.32 11.68 11.32
N ASP A 165 -12.13 12.64 10.89
CA ASP A 165 -11.70 13.76 10.06
C ASP A 165 -10.79 14.69 10.87
N VAL A 166 -9.55 14.83 10.42
CA VAL A 166 -8.53 15.68 11.04
C VAL A 166 -8.18 16.90 10.17
N SER A 167 -8.97 17.20 9.14
CA SER A 167 -8.73 18.32 8.21
C SER A 167 -8.63 19.66 8.94
N ARG A 168 -9.42 19.86 10.00
CA ARG A 168 -9.37 21.09 10.83
C ARG A 168 -8.08 21.30 11.62
N TYR A 169 -7.22 20.27 11.71
CA TYR A 169 -5.93 20.34 12.39
C TYR A 169 -4.76 20.57 11.43
N LEU A 170 -5.04 20.72 10.13
CA LEU A 170 -4.04 21.14 9.16
C LEU A 170 -3.57 22.55 9.50
N THR A 171 -2.25 22.72 9.54
CA THR A 171 -1.59 23.99 9.82
C THR A 171 -0.84 24.44 8.58
N ARG A 172 -0.94 25.73 8.22
CA ARG A 172 -0.14 26.31 7.14
C ARG A 172 1.36 26.15 7.44
N CYS A 173 2.14 25.85 6.43
CA CYS A 173 3.60 25.81 6.52
C CYS A 173 4.22 26.21 5.18
N GLU A 174 5.47 26.69 5.21
CA GLU A 174 6.21 27.03 3.99
C GLU A 174 6.73 25.79 3.26
N ASN A 175 7.12 24.76 4.04
CA ASN A 175 7.64 23.50 3.54
C ASN A 175 7.08 22.35 4.39
N PRO A 176 6.44 21.32 3.81
CA PRO A 176 5.88 20.22 4.58
C PRO A 176 6.93 19.18 5.02
N PHE A 177 8.17 19.30 4.52
CA PHE A 177 9.27 18.38 4.78
C PHE A 177 10.30 18.89 5.79
N VAL A 178 10.12 20.10 6.34
CA VAL A 178 11.03 20.78 7.28
C VAL A 178 10.40 20.96 8.65
#